data_AF-A0A949W8Q1-F1
#
_entry.id   AF-A0A949W8Q1-F1
#
_cell.length_a   1.000
_cell.length_b   1.000
_cell.length_c   1.000
_cell.angle_alpha   90.00
_cell.angle_beta   90.00
_cell.angle_gamma   90.00
#
_symmetry.space_group_name_H-M   'P 1'
#
loop_
_entity.id
_entity.type
_entity.pdbx_description
1 polymer ?
#
loop_
_entity_poly.entity_id
_entity_poly.type
_entity_poly.pdbx_seq_one_letter_code
_entity_poly.pdbx_strand_id
1 'polypeptide(L)'
;MSAVHYVEAICASGLSIFDLLPKESPLYIPTKELENLLDEGLRGFSTAGMPLRTRSKVVKSEVCRVLGYAVPKSFRKCNKPHARFPGQNFDTYVQASDNLQIWNEELKPRRRYVLISVGEAGLVDKVKVVTGAMLAKLDTTGALTQKYQARFNAGTEALELVSGNDTSQLQPLIGSGASISSSQPTDDPEKGSVLPIRTVFEKLSSVVGTSFANAGSDQERNRGAELHRLVCKALAYQSYADDGQFPDVRHQLLEVKLQTSPTIDLGLVEPSSTEPLDLNELPEGTVRHCDVRYAIFGAAANDGQVMLTSLVLTSGEDFFSRFPRFEGKVLNKKIQIPLPRGFFGKAKG
;
A
#
# COMPACT_ATOMS: atom_id res chain seq x y z
N MET A 1 20.61 31.55 -17.84
CA MET A 1 20.85 31.69 -16.38
C MET A 1 21.43 30.38 -15.88
N SER A 2 22.43 30.42 -15.00
CA SER A 2 22.97 29.19 -14.38
C SER A 2 21.95 28.63 -13.37
N ALA A 3 22.07 27.34 -13.05
CA ALA A 3 21.21 26.66 -12.08
C ALA A 3 21.21 27.37 -10.70
N VAL A 4 22.38 27.85 -10.27
CA VAL A 4 22.58 28.61 -9.02
C VAL A 4 21.76 29.90 -8.98
N HIS A 5 21.64 30.60 -10.11
CA HIS A 5 20.91 31.87 -10.18
C HIS A 5 19.40 31.70 -9.94
N TYR A 6 18.82 30.57 -10.35
CA TYR A 6 17.41 30.29 -10.07
C TYR A 6 17.14 30.10 -8.58
N VAL A 7 18.03 29.38 -7.88
CA VAL A 7 17.90 29.12 -6.44
C VAL A 7 17.98 30.41 -5.65
N GLU A 8 18.95 31.28 -5.97
CA GLU A 8 19.10 32.59 -5.34
C GLU A 8 17.89 33.50 -5.62
N ALA A 9 17.42 33.54 -6.87
CA ALA A 9 16.26 34.36 -7.25
C ALA A 9 14.97 33.89 -6.57
N ILE A 10 14.75 32.57 -6.48
CA ILE A 10 13.61 31.99 -5.75
C ILE A 10 13.71 32.33 -4.26
N CYS A 11 14.88 32.16 -3.65
CA CYS A 11 15.10 32.48 -2.25
C CYS A 11 14.82 33.97 -1.96
N ALA A 12 15.35 34.86 -2.80
CA ALA A 12 15.15 36.31 -2.69
C ALA A 12 13.69 36.73 -2.94
N SER A 13 12.93 35.97 -3.73
CA SER A 13 11.52 36.29 -4.01
C SER A 13 10.61 36.14 -2.78
N GLY A 14 11.01 35.32 -1.80
CA GLY A 14 10.18 34.98 -0.63
C GLY A 14 8.91 34.17 -0.97
N LEU A 15 8.72 33.76 -2.23
CA LEU A 15 7.59 32.94 -2.63
C LEU A 15 7.68 31.53 -2.04
N SER A 16 6.53 30.93 -1.80
CA SER A 16 6.41 29.53 -1.40
C SER A 16 6.37 28.61 -2.63
N ILE A 17 6.68 27.33 -2.41
CA ILE A 17 6.55 26.28 -3.45
C ILE A 17 5.09 26.09 -3.94
N PHE A 18 4.12 26.69 -3.24
CA PHE A 18 2.70 26.63 -3.56
C PHE A 18 2.20 27.83 -4.37
N ASP A 19 2.99 28.89 -4.50
CA ASP A 19 2.58 30.07 -5.25
C ASP A 19 2.75 29.80 -6.75
N LEU A 20 1.68 29.97 -7.52
CA LEU A 20 1.66 29.68 -8.95
C LEU A 20 2.64 30.59 -9.69
N LEU A 21 3.54 30.00 -10.47
CA LEU A 21 4.40 30.73 -11.39
C LEU A 21 3.97 30.46 -12.83
N PRO A 22 3.73 31.51 -13.63
CA PRO A 22 3.65 31.38 -15.07
C PRO A 22 4.92 30.76 -15.64
N LYS A 23 4.82 30.05 -16.77
CA LYS A 23 5.98 29.40 -17.40
C LYS A 23 7.01 30.42 -17.88
N GLU A 24 6.56 31.64 -18.17
CA GLU A 24 7.33 32.79 -18.62
C GLU A 24 8.03 33.52 -17.47
N SER A 25 7.72 33.15 -16.21
CA SER A 25 8.34 33.76 -15.04
C SER A 25 9.85 33.50 -15.04
N PRO A 26 10.69 34.50 -14.71
CA PRO A 26 12.13 34.30 -14.54
C PRO A 26 12.46 33.34 -13.38
N LEU A 27 11.49 33.06 -12.50
CA LEU A 27 11.60 32.10 -11.40
C LEU A 27 11.15 30.69 -11.78
N TYR A 28 10.54 30.49 -12.96
CA TYR A 28 10.14 29.17 -13.42
C TYR A 28 11.36 28.43 -13.97
N ILE A 29 11.79 27.38 -13.27
CA ILE A 29 12.99 26.63 -13.62
C ILE A 29 12.65 25.76 -14.85
N PRO A 30 13.39 25.84 -15.97
CA PRO A 30 13.15 24.96 -17.10
C PRO A 30 13.49 23.49 -16.75
N THR A 31 12.89 22.53 -17.47
CA THR A 31 12.87 21.12 -17.03
C THR A 31 14.27 20.50 -16.88
N LYS A 32 15.22 20.84 -17.74
CA LYS A 32 16.57 20.26 -17.71
C LYS A 32 17.36 20.79 -16.52
N GLU A 33 17.24 22.08 -16.25
CA GLU A 33 17.84 22.77 -15.12
C GLU A 33 17.22 22.29 -13.80
N LEU A 34 15.90 22.04 -13.79
CA LEU A 34 15.20 21.45 -12.64
C LEU A 34 15.70 20.02 -12.36
N GLU A 35 15.89 19.20 -13.41
CA GLU A 35 16.48 17.88 -13.27
C GLU A 35 17.89 17.95 -12.69
N ASN A 36 18.75 18.79 -13.25
CA ASN A 36 20.13 18.94 -12.79
C ASN A 36 20.21 19.39 -11.32
N LEU A 37 19.45 20.44 -10.95
CA LEU A 37 19.41 20.95 -9.58
C LEU A 37 19.00 19.87 -8.59
N LEU A 38 17.92 19.14 -8.89
CA LEU A 38 17.40 18.11 -8.01
C LEU A 38 18.30 16.87 -7.98
N ASP A 39 18.89 16.48 -9.10
CA ASP A 39 19.81 15.35 -9.17
C ASP A 39 21.10 15.63 -8.41
N GLU A 40 21.68 16.82 -8.55
CA GLU A 40 22.87 17.22 -7.80
C GLU A 40 22.56 17.41 -6.31
N GLY A 41 21.45 18.09 -5.98
CA GLY A 41 21.10 18.43 -4.60
C GLY A 41 20.54 17.28 -3.77
N LEU A 42 19.93 16.27 -4.40
CA LEU A 42 19.37 15.12 -3.67
C LEU A 42 20.30 13.90 -3.68
N ARG A 43 21.28 13.80 -4.57
CA ARG A 43 22.18 12.63 -4.64
C ARG A 43 22.89 12.41 -3.31
N GLY A 44 22.85 11.16 -2.84
CA GLY A 44 23.41 10.77 -1.54
C GLY A 44 22.53 11.11 -0.34
N PHE A 45 21.39 11.78 -0.53
CA PHE A 45 20.45 12.03 0.56
C PHE A 45 19.89 10.71 1.10
N SER A 46 20.00 10.51 2.42
CA SER A 46 19.60 9.25 3.06
C SER A 46 18.14 9.26 3.49
N THR A 47 17.46 8.18 3.13
CA THR A 47 16.10 7.83 3.58
C THR A 47 16.07 6.48 4.32
N ALA A 48 17.25 5.97 4.67
CA ALA A 48 17.42 4.69 5.34
C ALA A 48 16.65 4.65 6.68
N GLY A 49 16.00 3.52 6.97
CA GLY A 49 15.24 3.31 8.21
C GLY A 49 13.97 4.16 8.36
N MET A 50 13.64 5.04 7.40
CA MET A 50 12.45 5.88 7.51
C MET A 50 11.20 5.16 7.00
N PRO A 51 10.07 5.18 7.75
CA PRO A 51 8.77 4.74 7.25
C PRO A 51 8.35 5.48 5.98
N LEU A 52 7.59 4.83 5.10
CA LEU A 52 7.23 5.36 3.77
C LEU A 52 6.63 6.78 3.77
N ARG A 53 5.75 7.07 4.74
CA ARG A 53 5.16 8.42 4.89
C ARG A 53 6.18 9.46 5.33
N THR A 54 7.06 9.10 6.27
CA THR A 54 8.15 9.94 6.75
C THR A 54 9.13 10.23 5.63
N ARG A 55 9.55 9.21 4.87
CA ARG A 55 10.38 9.32 3.67
C ARG A 55 9.81 10.34 2.69
N SER A 56 8.53 10.20 2.36
CA SER A 56 7.84 11.12 1.44
C SER A 56 7.81 12.57 1.93
N LYS A 57 7.71 12.80 3.25
CA LYS A 57 7.69 14.16 3.84
C LYS A 57 9.10 14.77 3.85
N VAL A 58 10.10 13.98 4.24
CA VAL A 58 11.49 14.41 4.36
C VAL A 58 12.06 14.76 2.99
N VAL A 59 11.88 13.91 1.98
CA VAL A 59 12.34 14.18 0.61
C VAL A 59 11.71 15.44 0.03
N LYS A 60 10.42 15.69 0.27
CA LYS A 60 9.76 16.94 -0.17
C LYS A 60 10.34 18.18 0.50
N SER A 61 10.74 18.05 1.77
CA SER A 61 11.40 19.13 2.49
C SER A 61 12.76 19.43 1.87
N GLU A 62 13.50 18.39 1.49
CA GLU A 62 14.79 18.53 0.82
C GLU A 62 14.66 19.14 -0.58
N VAL A 63 13.66 18.72 -1.35
CA VAL A 63 13.32 19.35 -2.64
C VAL A 63 13.09 20.85 -2.49
N CYS A 64 12.38 21.30 -1.44
CA CYS A 64 12.22 22.74 -1.19
C CYS A 64 13.57 23.43 -0.95
N ARG A 65 14.45 22.85 -0.12
CA ARG A 65 15.76 23.42 0.19
C ARG A 65 16.64 23.54 -1.05
N VAL A 66 16.74 22.46 -1.83
CA VAL A 66 17.55 22.41 -3.06
C VAL A 66 17.10 23.48 -4.07
N LEU A 67 15.80 23.75 -4.14
CA LEU A 67 15.25 24.74 -5.06
C LEU A 67 15.21 26.17 -4.48
N GLY A 68 15.66 26.40 -3.24
CA GLY A 68 15.68 27.72 -2.61
C GLY A 68 14.35 28.16 -1.98
N TYR A 69 13.36 27.27 -1.91
CA TYR A 69 12.07 27.56 -1.27
C TYR A 69 12.14 27.35 0.25
N ALA A 70 11.44 28.21 1.00
CA ALA A 70 11.20 27.96 2.41
C ALA A 70 10.41 26.65 2.61
N VAL A 71 10.88 25.80 3.53
CA VAL A 71 10.21 24.53 3.84
C VAL A 71 8.90 24.84 4.58
N PRO A 72 7.74 24.42 4.04
CA PRO A 72 6.47 24.70 4.70
C PRO A 72 6.31 23.86 5.98
N LYS A 73 5.63 24.41 6.99
CA LYS A 73 5.30 23.70 8.24
C LYS A 73 4.52 22.41 7.98
N SER A 74 3.68 22.41 6.95
CA SER A 74 2.94 21.25 6.47
C SER A 74 2.77 21.29 4.95
N PHE A 75 2.88 20.12 4.31
CA PHE A 75 2.60 20.01 2.87
C PHE A 75 1.09 19.88 2.65
N ARG A 76 0.52 20.80 1.86
CA ARG A 76 -0.90 20.79 1.53
C ARG A 76 -1.27 19.47 0.83
N LYS A 77 -2.46 18.94 1.14
CA LYS A 77 -3.04 17.86 0.32
C LYS A 77 -3.21 18.41 -1.10
N CYS A 78 -2.91 17.58 -2.09
CA CYS A 78 -3.09 17.96 -3.49
C CYS A 78 -4.60 18.07 -3.76
N ASN A 79 -5.07 19.29 -4.01
CA ASN A 79 -6.41 19.53 -4.54
C ASN A 79 -6.30 19.36 -6.06
N LYS A 80 -6.60 18.13 -6.52
CA LYS A 80 -6.63 17.81 -7.94
C LYS A 80 -7.59 18.76 -8.65
N PRO A 81 -7.23 19.30 -9.83
CA PRO A 81 -6.25 18.78 -10.81
C PRO A 81 -4.86 19.44 -10.79
N HIS A 82 -4.48 20.16 -9.72
CA HIS A 82 -3.19 20.85 -9.67
C HIS A 82 -2.03 19.92 -9.29
N ALA A 83 -0.81 20.27 -9.70
CA ALA A 83 0.39 19.61 -9.19
C ALA A 83 0.55 19.90 -7.69
N ARG A 84 1.18 18.99 -6.94
CA ARG A 84 1.45 19.21 -5.51
C ARG A 84 2.37 20.41 -5.27
N PHE A 85 3.30 20.64 -6.20
CA PHE A 85 4.14 21.83 -6.24
C PHE A 85 3.74 22.69 -7.43
N PRO A 86 2.64 23.48 -7.30
CA PRO A 86 2.06 24.21 -8.41
C PRO A 86 2.97 25.33 -8.93
N GLY A 87 3.83 25.92 -8.10
CA GLY A 87 4.77 26.96 -8.53
C GLY A 87 5.77 26.49 -9.58
N GLN A 88 6.17 25.23 -9.51
CA GLN A 88 7.04 24.62 -10.52
C GLN A 88 6.30 23.50 -11.28
N ASN A 89 4.97 23.42 -11.19
CA ASN A 89 4.14 22.44 -11.89
C ASN A 89 4.71 21.00 -11.89
N PHE A 90 5.07 20.47 -10.71
CA PHE A 90 5.57 19.10 -10.58
C PHE A 90 5.07 18.32 -9.36
N ASP A 91 5.16 17.00 -9.47
CA ASP A 91 4.95 16.04 -8.39
C ASP A 91 6.22 15.21 -8.15
N THR A 92 6.49 14.82 -6.90
CA THR A 92 7.65 14.00 -6.53
C THR A 92 7.25 12.56 -6.24
N TYR A 93 8.02 11.62 -6.77
CA TYR A 93 7.84 10.18 -6.58
C TYR A 93 9.16 9.55 -6.18
N VAL A 94 9.25 9.08 -4.93
CA VAL A 94 10.38 8.29 -4.45
C VAL A 94 10.18 6.85 -4.90
N GLN A 95 11.18 6.26 -5.55
CA GLN A 95 11.11 4.97 -6.22
C GLN A 95 12.28 4.08 -5.78
N ALA A 96 11.98 2.93 -5.18
CA ALA A 96 12.97 1.87 -4.91
C ALA A 96 13.03 0.83 -6.04
N SER A 97 12.13 0.91 -7.02
CA SER A 97 12.01 -0.01 -8.15
C SER A 97 11.63 0.75 -9.42
N ASP A 98 11.92 0.15 -10.58
CA ASP A 98 11.55 0.68 -11.91
C ASP A 98 10.05 0.47 -12.24
N ASN A 99 9.17 0.81 -11.31
CA ASN A 99 7.71 0.66 -11.45
C ASN A 99 6.98 1.85 -10.80
N LEU A 100 6.74 2.88 -11.59
CA LEU A 100 6.11 4.11 -11.14
C LEU A 100 4.62 3.87 -10.85
N GLN A 101 4.18 4.26 -9.66
CA GLN A 101 2.77 4.15 -9.24
C GLN A 101 2.17 5.53 -8.99
N ILE A 102 1.13 5.88 -9.74
CA ILE A 102 0.39 7.14 -9.61
C ILE A 102 -1.01 6.84 -9.13
N TRP A 103 -1.38 7.41 -7.98
CA TRP A 103 -2.65 7.11 -7.32
C TRP A 103 -3.74 8.14 -7.62
N ASN A 104 -4.91 7.63 -7.98
CA ASN A 104 -6.19 8.31 -8.16
C ASN A 104 -6.17 9.44 -9.19
N GLU A 105 -5.26 9.38 -10.16
CA GLU A 105 -5.04 10.43 -11.14
C GLU A 105 -4.57 9.87 -12.46
N GLU A 106 -5.04 10.50 -13.54
CA GLU A 106 -4.50 10.35 -14.88
C GLU A 106 -3.24 11.19 -15.05
N LEU A 107 -2.37 10.77 -15.96
CA LEU A 107 -1.22 11.57 -16.37
C LEU A 107 -1.67 12.88 -17.01
N LYS A 108 -1.27 14.00 -16.41
CA LYS A 108 -1.43 15.33 -17.03
C LYS A 108 -0.27 15.61 -17.98
N PRO A 109 -0.50 15.80 -19.30
CA PRO A 109 0.58 15.87 -20.30
C PRO A 109 1.67 16.92 -20.01
N ARG A 110 1.26 18.10 -19.52
CA ARG A 110 2.15 19.24 -19.23
C ARG A 110 2.73 19.23 -17.81
N ARG A 111 2.29 18.33 -16.94
CA ARG A 111 2.84 18.24 -15.57
C ARG A 111 4.18 17.54 -15.61
N ARG A 112 5.11 17.97 -14.74
CA ARG A 112 6.40 17.32 -14.54
C ARG A 112 6.33 16.31 -13.39
N TYR A 113 7.01 15.19 -13.52
CA TYR A 113 7.08 14.11 -12.56
C TYR A 113 8.55 13.93 -12.21
N VAL A 114 8.91 14.32 -11.00
CA VAL A 114 10.25 14.20 -10.43
C VAL A 114 10.35 12.81 -9.83
N LEU A 115 11.04 11.92 -10.53
CA LEU A 115 11.27 10.53 -10.15
C LEU A 115 12.62 10.43 -9.44
N ILE A 116 12.59 10.06 -8.17
CA ILE A 116 13.75 10.04 -7.27
C ILE A 116 14.06 8.58 -6.96
N SER A 117 15.10 8.04 -7.60
CA SER A 117 15.56 6.68 -7.41
C SER A 117 16.35 6.55 -6.10
N VAL A 118 16.00 5.56 -5.30
CA VAL A 118 16.66 5.24 -4.03
C VAL A 118 17.25 3.83 -4.12
N GLY A 119 18.53 3.70 -3.80
CA GLY A 119 19.24 2.43 -3.78
C GLY A 119 18.96 1.61 -2.51
N GLU A 120 19.53 0.40 -2.46
CA GLU A 120 19.34 -0.54 -1.35
C GLU A 120 19.79 0.02 0.01
N ALA A 121 20.84 0.84 0.03
CA ALA A 121 21.31 1.53 1.22
C ALA A 121 20.39 2.68 1.69
N GLY A 122 19.25 2.91 1.02
CA GLY A 122 18.32 4.01 1.30
C GLY A 122 18.81 5.38 0.83
N LEU A 123 19.91 5.44 0.08
CA LEU A 123 20.47 6.67 -0.48
C LEU A 123 19.86 6.99 -1.84
N VAL A 124 19.62 8.27 -2.11
CA VAL A 124 19.18 8.73 -3.43
C VAL A 124 20.32 8.58 -4.44
N ASP A 125 20.09 7.81 -5.51
CA ASP A 125 21.09 7.52 -6.54
C ASP A 125 20.99 8.47 -7.74
N LYS A 126 19.76 8.78 -8.15
CA LYS A 126 19.48 9.56 -9.35
C LYS A 126 18.10 10.20 -9.25
N VAL A 127 17.99 11.42 -9.76
CA VAL A 127 16.72 12.08 -10.03
C VAL A 127 16.54 12.24 -11.53
N LYS A 128 15.33 11.97 -12.02
CA LYS A 128 14.90 12.28 -13.38
C LYS A 128 13.60 13.06 -13.36
N VAL A 129 13.46 14.04 -14.24
CA VAL A 129 12.28 14.87 -14.38
C VAL A 129 11.68 14.64 -15.76
N VAL A 130 10.55 13.95 -15.80
CA VAL A 130 9.84 13.62 -17.04
C VAL A 130 8.49 14.31 -17.09
N THR A 131 7.96 14.54 -18.29
CA THR A 131 6.60 15.09 -18.44
C THR A 131 5.57 13.97 -18.45
N GLY A 132 4.31 14.31 -18.15
CA GLY A 132 3.21 13.36 -18.28
C GLY A 132 3.06 12.82 -19.71
N ALA A 133 3.36 13.64 -20.73
CA ALA A 133 3.36 13.20 -22.12
C ALA A 133 4.44 12.15 -22.42
N MET A 134 5.60 12.22 -21.76
CA MET A 134 6.64 11.19 -21.87
C MET A 134 6.24 9.91 -21.13
N LEU A 135 5.69 10.04 -19.92
CA LEU A 135 5.19 8.89 -19.15
C LEU A 135 4.03 8.18 -19.85
N ALA A 136 3.16 8.90 -20.54
CA ALA A 136 2.02 8.32 -21.24
C ALA A 136 2.44 7.35 -22.35
N LYS A 137 3.64 7.55 -22.93
CA LYS A 137 4.22 6.61 -23.92
C LYS A 137 4.72 5.31 -23.28
N LEU A 138 4.99 5.32 -21.98
CA LEU A 138 5.47 4.17 -21.20
C LEU A 138 4.33 3.42 -20.50
N ASP A 139 3.14 4.02 -20.45
CA ASP A 139 1.95 3.38 -19.90
C ASP A 139 1.41 2.34 -20.88
N THR A 140 2.02 1.16 -20.87
CA THR A 140 1.57 0.00 -21.66
C THR A 140 0.32 -0.64 -21.08
N THR A 141 -0.09 -0.25 -19.87
CA THR A 141 -1.21 -0.87 -19.15
C THR A 141 -2.54 -0.19 -19.47
N GLY A 142 -2.53 1.14 -19.64
CA GLY A 142 -3.70 1.95 -20.01
C GLY A 142 -4.88 1.90 -19.01
N ALA A 143 -4.83 1.03 -18.00
CA ALA A 143 -5.91 0.72 -17.10
C ALA A 143 -5.55 1.12 -15.67
N LEU A 144 -6.39 1.98 -15.09
CA LEU A 144 -6.38 2.27 -13.68
C LEU A 144 -6.78 1.02 -12.89
N THR A 145 -5.81 0.27 -12.34
CA THR A 145 -6.09 -0.84 -11.43
C THR A 145 -6.69 -0.29 -10.14
N GLN A 146 -7.80 -0.87 -9.69
CA GLN A 146 -8.55 -0.39 -8.54
C GLN A 146 -8.25 -1.22 -7.30
N LYS A 147 -8.21 -0.59 -6.13
CA LYS A 147 -8.07 -1.26 -4.84
C LYS A 147 -9.07 -0.72 -3.82
N TYR A 148 -9.66 -1.62 -3.06
CA TYR A 148 -10.52 -1.30 -1.94
C TYR A 148 -9.69 -1.03 -0.69
N GLN A 149 -10.12 -0.06 0.11
CA GLN A 149 -9.49 0.26 1.39
C GLN A 149 -10.52 0.59 2.46
N ALA A 150 -10.20 0.22 3.69
CA ALA A 150 -11.00 0.56 4.87
C ALA A 150 -10.12 1.13 5.98
N ARG A 151 -10.75 1.80 6.94
CA ARG A 151 -10.03 2.37 8.08
C ARG A 151 -9.98 1.38 9.23
N PHE A 152 -8.77 1.03 9.64
CA PHE A 152 -8.54 0.31 10.89
C PHE A 152 -8.61 1.29 12.06
N ASN A 153 -9.52 1.03 12.99
CA ASN A 153 -9.57 1.66 14.29
C ASN A 153 -9.45 0.56 15.33
N ALA A 154 -8.37 0.60 16.12
CA ALA A 154 -8.23 -0.26 17.29
C ALA A 154 -9.43 0.01 18.20
N GLY A 155 -10.23 -1.03 18.45
CA GLY A 155 -11.37 -0.96 19.35
C GLY A 155 -10.92 -0.82 20.81
N THR A 156 -11.86 -0.88 21.74
CA THR A 156 -11.55 -0.94 23.17
C THR A 156 -11.09 -2.33 23.61
N GLU A 157 -11.52 -3.37 22.90
CA GLU A 157 -11.20 -4.76 23.21
C GLU A 157 -10.05 -5.26 22.34
N ALA A 158 -9.19 -6.11 22.92
CA ALA A 158 -8.10 -6.74 22.18
C ALA A 158 -8.60 -7.87 21.26
N LEU A 159 -9.72 -8.51 21.59
CA LEU A 159 -10.29 -9.61 20.82
C LEU A 159 -11.74 -9.28 20.51
N GLU A 160 -12.12 -9.26 19.24
CA GLU A 160 -13.46 -8.88 18.81
C GLU A 160 -13.95 -9.83 17.72
N LEU A 161 -15.09 -10.48 17.95
CA LEU A 161 -15.81 -11.25 16.94
C LEU A 161 -17.05 -10.46 16.52
N VAL A 162 -17.02 -9.88 15.33
CA VAL A 162 -18.08 -9.02 14.80
C VAL A 162 -19.27 -9.87 14.36
N SER A 163 -19.00 -10.89 13.54
CA SER A 163 -20.02 -11.81 13.04
C SER A 163 -20.11 -13.02 13.97
N GLY A 164 -21.20 -13.13 14.72
CA GLY A 164 -21.40 -14.24 15.67
C GLY A 164 -21.56 -15.61 14.99
N ASN A 165 -21.95 -15.64 13.71
CA ASN A 165 -22.12 -16.85 12.92
C ASN A 165 -21.58 -16.63 11.50
N ASP A 166 -21.18 -17.71 10.83
CA ASP A 166 -20.92 -17.70 9.38
C ASP A 166 -22.20 -17.41 8.58
N THR A 167 -22.03 -16.95 7.34
CA THR A 167 -23.16 -16.69 6.44
C THR A 167 -23.92 -17.97 6.11
N SER A 168 -25.17 -17.83 5.65
CA SER A 168 -26.03 -18.98 5.34
C SER A 168 -25.50 -19.84 4.20
N GLN A 169 -24.78 -19.25 3.22
CA GLN A 169 -24.19 -20.00 2.11
C GLN A 169 -23.02 -20.88 2.53
N LEU A 170 -22.32 -20.57 3.61
CA LEU A 170 -21.21 -21.40 4.10
C LEU A 170 -21.66 -22.65 4.86
N GLN A 171 -22.91 -22.70 5.32
CA GLN A 171 -23.40 -23.79 6.17
C GLN A 171 -23.13 -25.21 5.63
N PRO A 172 -23.26 -25.49 4.32
CA PRO A 172 -22.93 -26.81 3.77
C PRO A 172 -21.44 -27.19 3.90
N LEU A 173 -20.55 -26.20 3.90
CA LEU A 173 -19.10 -26.40 3.98
C LEU A 173 -18.61 -26.50 5.44
N ILE A 174 -19.40 -26.07 6.42
CA ILE A 174 -19.01 -26.04 7.82
C ILE A 174 -19.14 -27.43 8.46
N GLY A 175 -18.08 -27.88 9.13
CA GLY A 175 -18.05 -29.11 9.91
C GLY A 175 -17.73 -28.85 11.38
N SER A 176 -18.56 -29.38 12.29
CA SER A 176 -18.38 -29.27 13.74
C SER A 176 -17.13 -29.99 14.28
N GLY A 177 -16.46 -30.79 13.45
CA GLY A 177 -15.21 -31.50 13.77
C GLY A 177 -14.24 -31.59 12.59
N ALA A 178 -14.24 -30.59 11.70
CA ALA A 178 -13.35 -30.58 10.53
C ALA A 178 -11.88 -30.76 10.96
N SER A 179 -11.23 -31.81 10.45
CA SER A 179 -9.80 -32.04 10.70
C SER A 179 -8.99 -31.40 9.58
N ILE A 180 -8.18 -30.42 9.95
CA ILE A 180 -7.34 -29.65 9.01
C ILE A 180 -6.02 -30.40 8.68
N SER A 181 -5.69 -31.44 9.46
CA SER A 181 -4.35 -32.04 9.44
C SER A 181 -3.93 -32.62 8.08
N SER A 182 -4.86 -32.98 7.20
CA SER A 182 -4.55 -33.55 5.88
C SER A 182 -4.63 -32.56 4.72
N SER A 183 -5.17 -31.35 4.95
CA SER A 183 -5.39 -30.35 3.90
C SER A 183 -4.27 -29.31 3.88
N GLN A 184 -4.10 -28.64 2.75
CA GLN A 184 -3.23 -27.46 2.62
C GLN A 184 -4.04 -26.16 2.75
N PRO A 185 -3.41 -25.05 3.20
CA PRO A 185 -4.06 -23.74 3.25
C PRO A 185 -4.63 -23.28 1.89
N THR A 186 -3.99 -23.68 0.80
CA THR A 186 -4.32 -23.30 -0.58
C THR A 186 -5.36 -24.19 -1.25
N ASP A 187 -5.78 -25.28 -0.62
CA ASP A 187 -6.79 -26.17 -1.21
C ASP A 187 -8.16 -25.47 -1.23
N ASP A 188 -9.05 -25.94 -2.10
CA ASP A 188 -10.45 -25.52 -2.06
C ASP A 188 -11.16 -26.16 -0.85
N PRO A 189 -12.19 -25.51 -0.29
CA PRO A 189 -12.95 -26.09 0.81
C PRO A 189 -13.87 -27.23 0.32
N GLU A 190 -13.80 -28.36 0.99
CA GLU A 190 -14.75 -29.47 0.82
C GLU A 190 -15.94 -29.35 1.79
N LYS A 191 -17.00 -30.13 1.51
CA LYS A 191 -18.16 -30.21 2.39
C LYS A 191 -17.77 -30.66 3.80
N GLY A 192 -18.08 -29.84 4.80
CA GLY A 192 -17.75 -30.12 6.20
C GLY A 192 -16.28 -29.92 6.59
N SER A 193 -15.46 -29.34 5.72
CA SER A 193 -14.03 -29.09 5.98
C SER A 193 -13.74 -27.70 6.59
N VAL A 194 -14.70 -26.79 6.50
CA VAL A 194 -14.56 -25.42 6.98
C VAL A 194 -14.89 -25.37 8.47
N LEU A 195 -14.01 -24.79 9.28
CA LEU A 195 -14.28 -24.57 10.69
C LEU A 195 -15.35 -23.47 10.87
N PRO A 196 -16.21 -23.53 11.89
CA PRO A 196 -17.07 -22.41 12.25
C PRO A 196 -16.25 -21.16 12.58
N ILE A 197 -16.76 -19.97 12.25
CA ILE A 197 -16.08 -18.68 12.50
C ILE A 197 -15.70 -18.50 13.98
N ARG A 198 -16.54 -19.01 14.90
CA ARG A 198 -16.25 -18.99 16.34
C ARG A 198 -15.02 -19.84 16.69
N THR A 199 -14.89 -21.02 16.10
CA THR A 199 -13.73 -21.89 16.29
C THR A 199 -12.47 -21.27 15.70
N VAL A 200 -12.59 -20.61 14.54
CA VAL A 200 -11.50 -19.83 13.95
C VAL A 200 -11.09 -18.71 14.90
N PHE A 201 -12.04 -17.93 15.42
CA PHE A 201 -11.79 -16.86 16.38
C PHE A 201 -11.06 -17.34 17.64
N GLU A 202 -11.52 -18.42 18.25
CA GLU A 202 -10.91 -19.01 19.44
C GLU A 202 -9.47 -19.45 19.18
N LYS A 203 -9.22 -20.12 18.05
CA LYS A 203 -7.86 -20.55 17.65
C LYS A 203 -6.95 -19.36 17.39
N LEU A 204 -7.41 -18.37 16.63
CA LEU A 204 -6.62 -17.19 16.29
C LEU A 204 -6.41 -16.24 17.47
N SER A 205 -7.29 -16.26 18.47
CA SER A 205 -7.12 -15.48 19.70
C SER A 205 -5.83 -15.86 20.44
N SER A 206 -5.41 -17.13 20.36
CA SER A 206 -4.14 -17.60 20.96
C SER A 206 -2.89 -16.97 20.34
N VAL A 207 -3.02 -16.36 19.16
CA VAL A 207 -1.91 -15.70 18.44
C VAL A 207 -1.71 -14.27 18.95
N VAL A 208 -2.73 -13.65 19.57
CA VAL A 208 -2.60 -12.31 20.17
C VAL A 208 -1.69 -12.38 21.40
N GLY A 209 -0.79 -11.40 21.52
CA GLY A 209 0.28 -11.37 22.52
C GLY A 209 1.59 -12.01 22.07
N THR A 210 1.59 -12.73 20.94
CA THR A 210 2.83 -13.26 20.34
C THR A 210 3.59 -12.18 19.58
N SER A 211 4.88 -12.45 19.33
CA SER A 211 5.76 -11.56 18.58
C SER A 211 6.60 -12.33 17.57
N PHE A 212 6.94 -11.67 16.47
CA PHE A 212 7.89 -12.17 15.48
C PHE A 212 8.92 -11.10 15.09
N ALA A 213 10.01 -11.53 14.46
CA ALA A 213 11.09 -10.64 14.07
C ALA A 213 10.60 -9.58 13.07
N ASN A 214 10.94 -8.32 13.33
CA ASN A 214 10.61 -7.23 12.43
C ASN A 214 11.61 -7.20 11.27
N ALA A 215 11.17 -7.61 10.08
CA ALA A 215 11.99 -7.61 8.86
C ALA A 215 12.44 -6.20 8.40
N GLY A 216 11.97 -5.13 9.06
CA GLY A 216 12.32 -3.76 8.77
C GLY A 216 11.12 -2.91 8.37
N SER A 217 11.28 -1.59 8.47
CA SER A 217 10.19 -0.62 8.29
C SER A 217 9.53 -0.63 6.90
N ASP A 218 10.21 -1.15 5.88
CA ASP A 218 9.76 -1.21 4.48
C ASP A 218 9.36 -2.63 4.01
N GLN A 219 9.43 -3.62 4.89
CA GLN A 219 9.14 -5.03 4.59
C GLN A 219 7.72 -5.44 5.03
N GLU A 220 6.69 -4.63 4.70
CA GLU A 220 5.28 -4.94 5.01
C GLU A 220 4.86 -6.32 4.50
N ARG A 221 5.30 -6.69 3.29
CA ARG A 221 4.98 -8.00 2.69
C ARG A 221 5.53 -9.17 3.51
N ASN A 222 6.79 -9.08 3.96
CA ASN A 222 7.42 -10.15 4.74
C ASN A 222 6.76 -10.28 6.13
N ARG A 223 6.35 -9.16 6.73
CA ARG A 223 5.57 -9.17 7.98
C ARG A 223 4.20 -9.84 7.81
N GLY A 224 3.55 -9.62 6.67
CA GLY A 224 2.31 -10.30 6.30
C GLY A 224 2.49 -11.83 6.18
N ALA A 225 3.55 -12.27 5.51
CA ALA A 225 3.86 -13.70 5.37
C ALA A 225 4.12 -14.38 6.72
N GLU A 226 4.82 -13.72 7.65
CA GLU A 226 5.06 -14.27 8.98
C GLU A 226 3.76 -14.38 9.80
N LEU A 227 2.87 -13.38 9.73
CA LEU A 227 1.54 -13.48 10.32
C LEU A 227 0.75 -14.66 9.71
N HIS A 228 0.76 -14.80 8.39
CA HIS A 228 0.07 -15.89 7.71
C HIS A 228 0.58 -17.25 8.20
N ARG A 229 1.90 -17.42 8.34
CA ARG A 229 2.51 -18.63 8.93
C ARG A 229 2.01 -18.92 10.35
N LEU A 230 1.89 -17.89 11.21
CA LEU A 230 1.33 -18.04 12.56
C LEU A 230 -0.15 -18.46 12.52
N VAL A 231 -0.92 -17.89 11.59
CA VAL A 231 -2.33 -18.24 11.39
C VAL A 231 -2.49 -19.69 10.94
N CYS A 232 -1.73 -20.15 9.94
CA CYS A 232 -1.75 -21.56 9.51
C CYS A 232 -1.46 -22.50 10.69
N LYS A 233 -0.44 -22.19 11.49
CA LYS A 233 -0.09 -22.98 12.67
C LYS A 233 -1.20 -22.99 13.72
N ALA A 234 -1.83 -21.85 14.00
CA ALA A 234 -2.92 -21.75 14.98
C ALA A 234 -4.18 -22.52 14.52
N LEU A 235 -4.42 -22.56 13.21
CA LEU A 235 -5.48 -23.37 12.62
C LEU A 235 -5.13 -24.87 12.54
N ALA A 236 -3.92 -25.27 12.95
CA ALA A 236 -3.41 -26.64 12.94
C ALA A 236 -3.11 -27.23 11.55
N TYR A 237 -2.77 -26.38 10.57
CA TYR A 237 -2.13 -26.84 9.33
C TYR A 237 -0.72 -27.37 9.62
N GLN A 238 -0.31 -28.41 8.89
CA GLN A 238 1.04 -28.98 9.00
C GLN A 238 2.11 -28.06 8.39
N SER A 239 1.73 -27.27 7.38
CA SER A 239 2.60 -26.40 6.60
C SER A 239 1.95 -25.05 6.33
N TYR A 240 2.79 -24.07 6.07
CA TYR A 240 2.40 -22.81 5.44
C TYR A 240 2.44 -22.99 3.92
N ALA A 241 1.43 -22.48 3.22
CA ALA A 241 1.37 -22.41 1.77
C ALA A 241 0.65 -21.11 1.37
N ASP A 242 1.09 -20.50 0.28
CA ASP A 242 0.57 -19.25 -0.28
C ASP A 242 0.80 -19.27 -1.79
N ASP A 243 -0.27 -19.23 -2.57
CA ASP A 243 -0.25 -19.22 -4.04
C ASP A 243 -0.49 -17.81 -4.61
N GLY A 244 -0.56 -16.79 -3.75
CA GLY A 244 -0.80 -15.40 -4.08
C GLY A 244 -2.24 -15.08 -4.50
N GLN A 245 -3.15 -16.04 -4.39
CA GLN A 245 -4.56 -15.86 -4.71
C GLN A 245 -5.36 -15.43 -3.47
N PHE A 246 -6.52 -14.84 -3.71
CA PHE A 246 -7.47 -14.53 -2.66
C PHE A 246 -8.43 -15.72 -2.44
N PRO A 247 -8.78 -16.07 -1.19
CA PRO A 247 -8.26 -15.51 0.07
C PRO A 247 -6.97 -16.20 0.53
N ASP A 248 -6.23 -15.56 1.45
CA ASP A 248 -4.93 -16.05 1.96
C ASP A 248 -4.96 -17.54 2.41
N VAL A 249 -5.98 -17.95 3.16
CA VAL A 249 -6.24 -19.37 3.51
C VAL A 249 -7.51 -19.82 2.80
N ARG A 250 -7.39 -20.21 1.52
CA ARG A 250 -8.49 -20.64 0.65
C ARG A 250 -9.34 -21.75 1.28
N HIS A 251 -8.72 -22.78 1.83
CA HIS A 251 -9.43 -23.91 2.42
C HIS A 251 -10.32 -23.48 3.61
N GLN A 252 -9.99 -22.38 4.29
CA GLN A 252 -10.83 -21.83 5.37
C GLN A 252 -11.51 -20.54 4.95
N LEU A 253 -11.53 -20.16 3.67
CA LEU A 253 -12.17 -18.93 3.19
C LEU A 253 -11.84 -17.74 4.10
N LEU A 254 -10.55 -17.58 4.42
CA LEU A 254 -10.07 -16.65 5.44
C LEU A 254 -8.97 -15.77 4.85
N GLU A 255 -9.23 -14.46 4.82
CA GLU A 255 -8.27 -13.42 4.49
C GLU A 255 -7.62 -12.88 5.78
N VAL A 256 -6.30 -12.69 5.76
CA VAL A 256 -5.52 -12.29 6.93
C VAL A 256 -4.83 -10.96 6.67
N LYS A 257 -5.03 -9.97 7.55
CA LYS A 257 -4.37 -8.67 7.42
C LYS A 257 -3.67 -8.27 8.71
N LEU A 258 -2.40 -7.91 8.59
CA LEU A 258 -1.61 -7.27 9.64
C LEU A 258 -1.75 -5.75 9.55
N GLN A 259 -2.09 -5.09 10.65
CA GLN A 259 -2.24 -3.63 10.72
C GLN A 259 -1.32 -3.03 11.78
N THR A 260 -0.28 -2.35 11.29
CA THR A 260 0.55 -1.42 12.07
C THR A 260 0.18 0.04 11.79
N SER A 261 -0.85 0.28 10.96
CA SER A 261 -1.32 1.59 10.56
C SER A 261 -2.86 1.63 10.43
N PRO A 262 -3.48 2.83 10.39
CA PRO A 262 -4.95 2.95 10.34
C PRO A 262 -5.60 2.56 9.01
N THR A 263 -4.88 2.03 8.03
CA THR A 263 -5.41 1.77 6.68
C THR A 263 -5.30 0.29 6.33
N ILE A 264 -6.43 -0.36 6.14
CA ILE A 264 -6.54 -1.73 5.63
C ILE A 264 -6.55 -1.70 4.10
N ASP A 265 -5.60 -2.38 3.46
CA ASP A 265 -5.63 -2.66 2.01
C ASP A 265 -6.40 -3.97 1.78
N LEU A 266 -7.50 -3.89 1.05
CA LEU A 266 -8.39 -5.01 0.73
C LEU A 266 -8.11 -5.61 -0.65
N GLY A 267 -7.16 -5.04 -1.40
CA GLY A 267 -6.85 -5.53 -2.74
C GLY A 267 -7.97 -5.26 -3.74
N LEU A 268 -8.18 -6.19 -4.67
CA LEU A 268 -9.12 -6.03 -5.80
C LEU A 268 -10.57 -6.37 -5.43
N VAL A 269 -10.77 -7.14 -4.36
CA VAL A 269 -12.08 -7.67 -3.96
C VAL A 269 -12.69 -6.79 -2.89
N GLU A 270 -13.96 -6.43 -3.06
CA GLU A 270 -14.75 -5.76 -2.03
C GLU A 270 -15.32 -6.80 -1.06
N PRO A 271 -15.07 -6.68 0.26
CA PRO A 271 -15.54 -7.64 1.25
C PRO A 271 -17.04 -7.90 1.21
N SER A 272 -17.87 -6.88 0.98
CA SER A 272 -19.33 -7.03 0.94
C SER A 272 -19.88 -7.40 -0.45
N SER A 273 -19.02 -7.76 -1.41
CA SER A 273 -19.46 -8.13 -2.77
C SER A 273 -20.20 -9.47 -2.75
N THR A 274 -21.32 -9.54 -3.47
CA THR A 274 -22.07 -10.78 -3.67
C THR A 274 -21.65 -11.52 -4.94
N GLU A 275 -20.61 -11.06 -5.64
CA GLU A 275 -20.05 -11.76 -6.79
C GLU A 275 -19.49 -13.13 -6.36
N PRO A 276 -19.59 -14.16 -7.23
CA PRO A 276 -19.01 -15.47 -6.98
C PRO A 276 -17.51 -15.38 -6.68
N LEU A 277 -17.06 -16.15 -5.69
CA LEU A 277 -15.66 -16.43 -5.47
C LEU A 277 -15.24 -17.53 -6.45
N ASP A 278 -14.12 -17.31 -7.15
CA ASP A 278 -13.55 -18.28 -8.08
C ASP A 278 -12.87 -19.41 -7.29
N LEU A 279 -13.48 -20.60 -7.35
CA LEU A 279 -12.99 -21.85 -6.75
C LEU A 279 -12.99 -22.91 -7.84
N ASN A 280 -11.98 -23.75 -7.87
CA ASN A 280 -11.76 -24.74 -8.93
C ASN A 280 -12.70 -25.94 -8.80
N GLU A 281 -12.95 -26.39 -7.58
CA GLU A 281 -13.62 -27.68 -7.30
C GLU A 281 -15.10 -27.54 -6.93
N LEU A 282 -15.56 -26.32 -6.64
CA LEU A 282 -16.95 -26.02 -6.32
C LEU A 282 -17.67 -25.38 -7.51
N PRO A 283 -18.98 -25.65 -7.70
CA PRO A 283 -19.77 -24.94 -8.70
C PRO A 283 -19.73 -23.42 -8.47
N GLU A 284 -19.66 -22.65 -9.56
CA GLU A 284 -19.69 -21.18 -9.51
C GLU A 284 -20.93 -20.69 -8.73
N GLY A 285 -20.72 -19.72 -7.84
CA GLY A 285 -21.79 -19.15 -7.00
C GLY A 285 -22.11 -19.95 -5.74
N THR A 286 -21.40 -21.04 -5.46
CA THR A 286 -21.48 -21.77 -4.16
C THR A 286 -21.00 -20.91 -3.00
N VAL A 287 -19.96 -20.10 -3.24
CA VAL A 287 -19.37 -19.16 -2.29
C VAL A 287 -19.24 -17.81 -2.99
N ARG A 288 -19.53 -16.72 -2.27
CA ARG A 288 -19.35 -15.35 -2.74
C ARG A 288 -18.23 -14.66 -1.96
N HIS A 289 -17.77 -13.53 -2.47
CA HIS A 289 -16.78 -12.72 -1.74
C HIS A 289 -17.23 -12.33 -0.32
N CYS A 290 -18.51 -12.02 -0.11
CA CYS A 290 -19.06 -11.69 1.20
C CYS A 290 -19.13 -12.84 2.21
N ASP A 291 -18.97 -14.07 1.73
CA ASP A 291 -18.89 -15.26 2.58
C ASP A 291 -17.46 -15.46 3.12
N VAL A 292 -16.44 -14.85 2.50
CA VAL A 292 -15.05 -14.89 3.00
C VAL A 292 -14.93 -14.15 4.32
N ARG A 293 -14.16 -14.71 5.26
CA ARG A 293 -13.91 -14.16 6.59
C ARG A 293 -12.63 -13.34 6.59
N TYR A 294 -12.58 -12.30 7.43
CA TYR A 294 -11.44 -11.38 7.51
C TYR A 294 -10.90 -11.35 8.94
N ALA A 295 -9.69 -11.88 9.14
CA ALA A 295 -8.93 -11.75 10.38
C ALA A 295 -7.99 -10.55 10.31
N ILE A 296 -8.37 -9.46 10.99
CA ILE A 296 -7.59 -8.23 11.04
C ILE A 296 -6.83 -8.17 12.36
N PHE A 297 -5.51 -8.36 12.29
CA PHE A 297 -4.62 -8.28 13.44
C PHE A 297 -4.06 -6.87 13.60
N GLY A 298 -4.30 -6.24 14.75
CA GLY A 298 -3.59 -5.03 15.16
C GLY A 298 -2.22 -5.40 15.71
N ALA A 299 -1.21 -4.58 15.42
CA ALA A 299 0.15 -4.84 15.87
C ALA A 299 0.92 -3.57 16.22
N ALA A 300 1.78 -3.68 17.21
CA ALA A 300 2.80 -2.70 17.54
C ALA A 300 4.15 -3.16 16.96
N ALA A 301 4.81 -2.29 16.19
CA ALA A 301 6.14 -2.56 15.66
C ALA A 301 7.17 -1.68 16.39
N ASN A 302 8.10 -2.32 17.10
CA ASN A 302 9.24 -1.69 17.73
C ASN A 302 10.53 -2.19 17.06
N ASP A 303 11.68 -1.59 17.39
CA ASP A 303 12.96 -1.99 16.81
C ASP A 303 13.24 -3.49 17.05
N GLY A 304 13.23 -4.25 15.96
CA GLY A 304 13.52 -5.69 15.95
C GLY A 304 12.31 -6.63 16.12
N GLN A 305 11.14 -6.17 16.59
CA GLN A 305 9.98 -7.06 16.81
C GLN A 305 8.63 -6.43 16.42
N VAL A 306 7.72 -7.28 15.94
CA VAL A 306 6.31 -6.97 15.75
C VAL A 306 5.52 -7.79 16.75
N MET A 307 4.77 -7.13 17.62
CA MET A 307 3.89 -7.76 18.61
C MET A 307 2.44 -7.63 18.17
N LEU A 308 1.70 -8.73 18.17
CA LEU A 308 0.28 -8.77 17.85
C LEU A 308 -0.53 -8.34 19.07
N THR A 309 -1.25 -7.24 18.97
CA THR A 309 -1.94 -6.60 20.11
C THR A 309 -3.43 -6.83 20.12
N SER A 310 -4.03 -7.08 18.95
CA SER A 310 -5.46 -7.31 18.85
C SER A 310 -5.83 -8.18 17.65
N LEU A 311 -7.01 -8.79 17.71
CA LEU A 311 -7.66 -9.52 16.62
C LEU A 311 -9.11 -9.05 16.50
N VAL A 312 -9.52 -8.70 15.29
CA VAL A 312 -10.93 -8.53 14.92
C VAL A 312 -11.25 -9.54 13.83
N LEU A 313 -12.25 -10.39 14.04
CA LEU A 313 -12.74 -11.35 13.04
C LEU A 313 -14.16 -11.00 12.62
N THR A 314 -14.43 -11.01 11.33
CA THR A 314 -15.72 -10.67 10.72
C THR A 314 -15.95 -11.48 9.45
N SER A 315 -17.20 -11.68 9.06
CA SER A 315 -17.54 -12.03 7.67
C SER A 315 -17.28 -10.84 6.74
N GLY A 316 -17.17 -11.10 5.44
CA GLY A 316 -17.12 -10.06 4.40
C GLY A 316 -18.41 -9.25 4.35
N GLU A 317 -19.56 -9.91 4.56
CA GLU A 317 -20.89 -9.30 4.67
C GLU A 317 -20.92 -8.19 5.75
N ASP A 318 -20.42 -8.48 6.95
CA ASP A 318 -20.43 -7.52 8.06
C ASP A 318 -19.20 -6.61 8.11
N PHE A 319 -18.23 -6.77 7.21
CA PHE A 319 -16.92 -6.13 7.29
C PHE A 319 -17.01 -4.60 7.49
N PHE A 320 -17.88 -3.95 6.71
CA PHE A 320 -18.03 -2.49 6.74
C PHE A 320 -18.92 -1.98 7.88
N SER A 321 -19.60 -2.87 8.62
CA SER A 321 -20.24 -2.50 9.89
C SER A 321 -19.19 -2.13 10.96
N ARG A 322 -18.01 -2.75 10.88
CA ARG A 322 -16.90 -2.56 11.82
C ARG A 322 -15.79 -1.65 11.31
N PHE A 323 -15.45 -1.75 10.02
CA PHE A 323 -14.38 -0.99 9.42
C PHE A 323 -14.94 0.03 8.43
N PRO A 324 -15.05 1.31 8.82
CA PRO A 324 -15.66 2.31 7.95
C PRO A 324 -14.82 2.49 6.68
N ARG A 325 -15.53 2.68 5.57
CA ARG A 325 -14.94 3.05 4.28
C ARG A 325 -14.30 4.45 4.40
N PHE A 326 -13.28 4.73 3.58
CA PHE A 326 -12.77 6.10 3.49
C PHE A 326 -13.81 6.99 2.77
N GLU A 327 -14.45 7.92 3.51
CA GLU A 327 -15.52 8.83 3.05
C GLU A 327 -15.13 9.86 1.96
N GLY A 328 -14.02 9.66 1.24
CA GLY A 328 -13.62 10.48 0.09
C GLY A 328 -13.41 9.70 -1.20
N LYS A 329 -12.94 8.45 -1.10
CA LYS A 329 -12.83 7.46 -2.19
C LYS A 329 -12.77 6.06 -1.55
N VAL A 330 -13.89 5.32 -1.60
CA VAL A 330 -13.98 3.89 -1.24
C VAL A 330 -13.01 3.04 -2.07
N LEU A 331 -12.77 3.51 -3.29
CA LEU A 331 -11.99 2.85 -4.32
C LEU A 331 -10.78 3.73 -4.69
N ASN A 332 -9.57 3.23 -4.43
CA ASN A 332 -8.34 3.87 -4.85
C ASN A 332 -7.87 3.26 -6.17
N LYS A 333 -7.79 4.08 -7.21
CA LYS A 333 -7.25 3.66 -8.49
C LYS A 333 -5.75 3.95 -8.55
N LYS A 334 -4.94 3.11 -9.18
CA LYS A 334 -3.52 3.38 -9.47
C LYS A 334 -3.21 3.09 -10.93
N ILE A 335 -2.39 3.94 -11.53
CA ILE A 335 -1.68 3.64 -12.78
C ILE A 335 -0.32 3.06 -12.38
N GLN A 336 0.06 1.94 -13.00
CA GLN A 336 1.40 1.36 -12.86
C GLN A 336 2.12 1.49 -14.19
N ILE A 337 3.26 2.17 -14.18
CA ILE A 337 4.05 2.44 -15.38
C ILE A 337 5.41 1.77 -15.18
N PRO A 338 5.64 0.61 -15.81
CA PRO A 338 6.96 -0.01 -15.86
C PRO A 338 7.95 0.97 -16.51
N LEU A 339 9.02 1.30 -15.79
CA LEU A 339 10.08 2.13 -16.33
C LEU A 339 11.07 1.24 -17.10
N PRO A 340 11.52 1.63 -18.31
CA PRO A 340 12.49 0.85 -19.09
C PRO A 340 13.76 0.52 -18.30
N ARG A 341 14.41 -0.61 -18.63
CA ARG A 341 15.74 -0.92 -18.07
C ARG A 341 16.71 0.24 -18.35
N GLY A 342 17.50 0.61 -17.35
CA GLY A 342 18.41 1.74 -17.47
C GLY A 342 17.72 3.10 -17.52
N PHE A 343 16.43 3.19 -17.16
CA PHE A 343 15.73 4.47 -17.12
C PHE A 343 16.45 5.49 -16.25
N PHE A 344 17.04 5.10 -15.13
CA PHE A 344 17.88 5.97 -14.28
C PHE A 344 19.38 5.97 -14.64
N GLY A 345 19.78 5.30 -15.72
CA GLY A 345 21.19 5.20 -16.15
C GLY A 345 21.99 4.08 -15.49
N LYS A 346 21.35 3.18 -14.74
CA LYS A 346 22.01 1.97 -14.22
C LYS A 346 21.98 0.85 -15.27
N ALA A 347 23.15 0.36 -15.68
CA ALA A 347 23.26 -1.04 -16.06
C ALA A 347 23.12 -1.84 -14.76
N LYS A 348 22.15 -2.76 -14.65
CA LYS A 348 22.17 -3.70 -13.53
C LYS A 348 23.43 -4.55 -13.68
N GLY A 349 24.30 -4.52 -12.67
CA GLY A 349 25.25 -5.60 -12.44
C GLY A 349 24.51 -6.88 -12.09
#